data_AF-A0A845ABQ0-F1
#
_entry.id   AF-A0A845ABQ0-F1
#
_cell.length_a   1.000
_cell.length_b   1.000
_cell.length_c   1.000
_cell.angle_alpha   90.00
_cell.angle_beta   90.00
_cell.angle_gamma   90.00
#
_symmetry.space_group_name_H-M   'P 1'
#
loop_
_entity.id
_entity.type
_entity.pdbx_description
1 polymer ?
#
loop_
_entity_poly.entity_id
_entity_poly.type
_entity_poly.pdbx_seq_one_letter_code
_entity_poly.pdbx_strand_id
1 'polypeptide(L)'
;MSEPTPQEDYEKRLRRFVVMVHGQEGLIAKLAIFREVVRHYRERGDGLWEISPPLYFFARAMQTDVLLALARILEEKQRSWGNLEKFLDFSAANSGRIVWKNGQFSEAVAFKHKSALATHSDIIASIRGRRDKVIAHLDRKYFFDPEAVEDDFPLADEAMIALANEIIKILHEHERGVSDSWSFHLAEFYQIGVDNMIRSLEDIARQKKRGA
;
A
#
# COMPACT_ATOMS: atom_id res chain seq x y z
N MET A 1 -8.49 -30.34 -18.01
CA MET A 1 -8.37 -28.88 -18.23
C MET A 1 -7.02 -28.63 -18.90
N SER A 2 -6.99 -27.95 -20.03
CA SER A 2 -5.72 -27.54 -20.67
C SER A 2 -4.98 -26.58 -19.74
N GLU A 3 -3.64 -26.66 -19.71
CA GLU A 3 -2.83 -25.70 -18.97
C GLU A 3 -3.06 -24.29 -19.54
N PRO A 4 -3.20 -23.25 -18.67
CA PRO A 4 -3.38 -21.89 -19.14
C PRO A 4 -2.13 -21.44 -19.91
N THR A 5 -2.34 -20.71 -20.99
CA THR A 5 -1.25 -20.08 -21.74
C THR A 5 -0.52 -19.07 -20.85
N PRO A 6 0.77 -18.75 -21.14
CA PRO A 6 1.49 -17.71 -20.40
C PRO A 6 0.77 -16.36 -20.34
N GLN A 7 0.05 -15.99 -21.42
CA GLN A 7 -0.79 -14.79 -21.48
C GLN A 7 -1.93 -14.87 -20.45
N GLU A 8 -2.69 -15.96 -20.43
CA GLU A 8 -3.82 -16.13 -19.52
C GLU A 8 -3.38 -16.16 -18.05
N ASP A 9 -2.25 -16.82 -17.74
CA ASP A 9 -1.72 -16.82 -16.36
C ASP A 9 -1.20 -15.43 -15.96
N TYR A 10 -0.52 -14.71 -16.86
CA TYR A 10 -0.12 -13.32 -16.64
C TYR A 10 -1.31 -12.43 -16.29
N GLU A 11 -2.35 -12.42 -17.13
CA GLU A 11 -3.52 -11.57 -16.95
C GLU A 11 -4.30 -11.91 -15.67
N LYS A 12 -4.40 -13.20 -15.32
CA LYS A 12 -5.03 -13.64 -14.06
C LYS A 12 -4.26 -13.11 -12.85
N ARG A 13 -2.93 -13.21 -12.86
CA ARG A 13 -2.07 -12.67 -11.79
C ARG A 13 -2.19 -11.15 -11.69
N LEU A 14 -2.08 -10.44 -12.82
CA LEU A 14 -2.19 -8.99 -12.86
C LEU A 14 -3.56 -8.53 -12.35
N ARG A 15 -4.65 -9.13 -12.83
CA ARG A 15 -6.02 -8.81 -12.36
C ARG A 15 -6.15 -8.97 -10.85
N ARG A 16 -5.52 -9.99 -10.27
CA ARG A 16 -5.54 -10.20 -8.82
C ARG A 16 -4.88 -9.02 -8.07
N PHE A 17 -3.75 -8.52 -8.55
CA PHE A 17 -3.10 -7.34 -7.98
C PHE A 17 -3.89 -6.06 -8.20
N VAL A 18 -4.44 -5.86 -9.41
CA VAL A 18 -5.31 -4.72 -9.71
C VAL A 18 -6.48 -4.67 -8.73
N VAL A 19 -7.12 -5.80 -8.42
CA VAL A 19 -8.18 -5.85 -7.39
C VAL A 19 -7.65 -5.51 -5.98
N MET A 20 -6.45 -5.98 -5.60
CA MET A 20 -5.86 -5.63 -4.31
C MET A 20 -5.51 -4.14 -4.19
N VAL A 21 -5.24 -3.48 -5.30
CA VAL A 21 -4.80 -2.08 -5.34
C VAL A 21 -5.97 -1.10 -5.56
N HIS A 22 -6.83 -1.38 -6.55
CA HIS A 22 -7.94 -0.53 -6.98
C HIS A 22 -9.31 -0.96 -6.49
N GLY A 23 -9.44 -2.15 -5.89
CA GLY A 23 -10.72 -2.60 -5.36
C GLY A 23 -11.29 -1.62 -4.31
N GLN A 24 -12.56 -1.79 -3.96
CA GLN A 24 -13.24 -0.92 -2.99
C GLN A 24 -12.51 -0.84 -1.62
N GLU A 25 -11.86 -1.93 -1.21
CA GLU A 25 -11.00 -1.99 -0.01
C GLU A 25 -9.50 -2.05 -0.37
N GLY A 26 -9.17 -1.58 -1.57
CA GLY A 26 -7.83 -1.65 -2.15
C GLY A 26 -6.84 -0.71 -1.49
N LEU A 27 -5.56 -0.95 -1.76
CA LEU A 27 -4.44 -0.17 -1.23
C LEU A 27 -4.59 1.33 -1.50
N ILE A 28 -5.07 1.73 -2.68
CA ILE A 28 -5.13 3.15 -3.07
C ILE A 28 -6.03 3.97 -2.13
N ALA A 29 -7.24 3.48 -1.84
CA ALA A 29 -8.17 4.19 -0.98
C ALA A 29 -7.61 4.35 0.44
N LYS A 30 -7.09 3.26 1.00
CA LYS A 30 -6.47 3.23 2.34
C LYS A 30 -5.26 4.16 2.41
N LEU A 31 -4.38 4.10 1.40
CA LEU A 31 -3.20 4.94 1.31
C LEU A 31 -3.56 6.41 1.17
N ALA A 32 -4.55 6.75 0.35
CA ALA A 32 -5.00 8.11 0.16
C ALA A 32 -5.48 8.73 1.47
N ILE A 33 -6.32 8.02 2.22
CA ILE A 33 -6.81 8.46 3.54
C ILE A 33 -5.62 8.63 4.50
N PHE A 34 -4.80 7.60 4.63
CA PHE A 34 -3.68 7.58 5.57
C PHE A 34 -2.68 8.71 5.29
N ARG A 35 -2.23 8.84 4.03
CA ARG A 35 -1.31 9.89 3.59
C ARG A 35 -1.85 11.29 3.90
N GLU A 36 -3.14 11.49 3.71
CA GLU A 36 -3.77 12.79 3.95
C GLU A 36 -3.77 13.15 5.44
N VAL A 37 -4.08 12.19 6.30
CA VAL A 37 -3.99 12.37 7.76
C VAL A 37 -2.55 12.65 8.20
N VAL A 38 -1.56 11.91 7.65
CA VAL A 38 -0.14 12.14 7.93
C VAL A 38 0.31 13.55 7.48
N ARG A 39 -0.16 14.02 6.32
CA ARG A 39 0.10 15.40 5.87
C ARG A 39 -0.43 16.42 6.88
N HIS A 40 -1.67 16.28 7.32
CA HIS A 40 -2.25 17.19 8.31
C HIS A 40 -1.49 17.16 9.64
N TYR A 41 -1.04 15.97 10.07
CA TYR A 41 -0.26 15.82 11.30
C TYR A 41 1.08 16.56 11.19
N ARG A 42 1.77 16.44 10.05
CA ARG A 42 3.04 17.17 9.81
C ARG A 42 2.87 18.69 9.87
N GLU A 43 1.74 19.20 9.38
CA GLU A 43 1.46 20.63 9.37
C GLU A 43 1.10 21.19 10.75
N ARG A 44 0.48 20.38 11.61
CA ARG A 44 -0.15 20.84 12.87
C ARG A 44 0.46 20.24 14.14
N GLY A 45 1.26 19.19 14.02
CA GLY A 45 1.72 18.36 15.12
C GLY A 45 0.54 17.82 15.95
N ASP A 46 0.75 17.75 17.26
CA ASP A 46 -0.23 17.23 18.22
C ASP A 46 -1.52 18.07 18.28
N GLY A 47 -1.49 19.31 17.80
CA GLY A 47 -2.68 20.13 17.63
C GLY A 47 -3.73 19.51 16.71
N LEU A 48 -3.34 18.58 15.82
CA LEU A 48 -4.30 17.79 15.05
C LEU A 48 -5.18 16.90 15.94
N TRP A 49 -4.60 16.30 16.97
CA TRP A 49 -5.30 15.39 17.87
C TRP A 49 -6.18 16.15 18.86
N GLU A 50 -5.82 17.38 19.18
CA GLU A 50 -6.64 18.27 20.02
C GLU A 50 -7.95 18.70 19.33
N ILE A 51 -7.98 18.74 17.99
CA ILE A 51 -9.22 19.03 17.23
C ILE A 51 -10.28 17.97 17.53
N SER A 52 -9.87 16.69 17.59
CA SER A 52 -10.74 15.56 17.89
C SER A 52 -9.90 14.36 18.32
N PRO A 53 -9.90 13.97 19.62
CA PRO A 53 -9.10 12.84 20.10
C PRO A 53 -9.33 11.51 19.36
N PRO A 54 -10.56 11.15 18.91
CA PRO A 54 -10.78 9.97 18.07
C PRO A 54 -9.96 9.93 16.78
N LEU A 55 -9.56 11.09 16.23
CA LEU A 55 -8.79 11.17 14.99
C LEU A 55 -7.44 10.44 15.10
N TYR A 56 -6.82 10.46 16.28
CA TYR A 56 -5.60 9.70 16.53
C TYR A 56 -5.81 8.19 16.31
N PHE A 57 -6.88 7.62 16.88
CA PHE A 57 -7.18 6.20 16.73
C PHE A 57 -7.54 5.84 15.29
N PHE A 58 -8.26 6.71 14.58
CA PHE A 58 -8.52 6.52 13.16
C PHE A 58 -7.24 6.53 12.32
N ALA A 59 -6.29 7.44 12.63
CA ALA A 59 -5.00 7.49 11.96
C ALA A 59 -4.21 6.19 12.15
N ARG A 60 -4.12 5.69 13.39
CA ARG A 60 -3.41 4.44 13.72
C ARG A 60 -4.07 3.20 13.12
N ALA A 61 -5.41 3.17 13.09
CA ALA A 61 -6.15 2.11 12.41
C ALA A 61 -5.84 2.12 10.91
N MET A 62 -5.81 3.30 10.29
CA MET A 62 -5.52 3.41 8.86
C MET A 62 -4.09 3.05 8.48
N GLN A 63 -3.12 3.43 9.32
CA GLN A 63 -1.74 2.97 9.19
C GLN A 63 -1.66 1.43 9.19
N THR A 64 -2.35 0.79 10.13
CA THR A 64 -2.40 -0.68 10.26
C THR A 64 -3.03 -1.32 9.02
N ASP A 65 -4.12 -0.76 8.51
CA ASP A 65 -4.79 -1.23 7.30
C ASP A 65 -3.90 -1.14 6.05
N VAL A 66 -3.13 -0.06 5.91
CA VAL A 66 -2.13 0.09 4.84
C VAL A 66 -1.03 -0.96 5.00
N LEU A 67 -0.50 -1.14 6.21
CA LEU A 67 0.51 -2.16 6.51
C LEU A 67 0.02 -3.56 6.11
N LEU A 68 -1.21 -3.93 6.48
CA LEU A 68 -1.78 -5.23 6.14
C LEU A 68 -2.04 -5.40 4.64
N ALA A 69 -2.49 -4.34 3.96
CA ALA A 69 -2.67 -4.36 2.51
C ALA A 69 -1.33 -4.59 1.79
N LEU A 70 -0.26 -3.90 2.24
CA LEU A 70 1.10 -4.08 1.73
C LEU A 70 1.63 -5.48 2.03
N ALA A 71 1.49 -5.97 3.27
CA ALA A 71 1.94 -7.29 3.67
C ALA A 71 1.33 -8.40 2.81
N ARG A 72 0.05 -8.25 2.43
CA ARG A 72 -0.64 -9.20 1.54
C ARG A 72 -0.05 -9.23 0.13
N ILE A 73 0.30 -8.07 -0.44
CA ILE A 73 0.92 -7.96 -1.77
C ILE A 73 2.36 -8.49 -1.74
N LEU A 74 3.06 -8.22 -0.64
CA LEU A 74 4.48 -8.50 -0.43
C LEU A 74 4.72 -9.80 0.35
N GLU A 75 3.76 -10.73 0.39
CA GLU A 75 3.92 -12.00 1.09
C GLU A 75 5.19 -12.74 0.65
N GLU A 76 5.87 -13.44 1.57
CA GLU A 76 7.14 -14.10 1.24
C GLU A 76 7.02 -15.05 0.04
N LYS A 77 8.08 -15.09 -0.79
CA LYS A 77 8.15 -15.94 -1.97
C LYS A 77 7.80 -17.40 -1.68
N GLN A 78 8.25 -17.94 -0.55
CA GLN A 78 8.01 -19.35 -0.22
C GLN A 78 6.60 -19.62 0.37
N ARG A 79 5.93 -18.58 0.87
CA ARG A 79 4.66 -18.71 1.60
C ARG A 79 3.41 -18.44 0.76
N SER A 80 3.56 -17.84 -0.41
CA SER A 80 2.42 -17.52 -1.30
C SER A 80 2.68 -17.90 -2.74
N TRP A 81 1.65 -18.42 -3.40
CA TRP A 81 1.63 -18.71 -4.84
C TRP A 81 1.55 -17.45 -5.72
N GLY A 82 1.26 -16.27 -5.15
CA GLY A 82 0.95 -15.06 -5.92
C GLY A 82 1.31 -13.75 -5.24
N ASN A 83 2.52 -13.63 -4.67
CA ASN A 83 3.07 -12.32 -4.27
C ASN A 83 3.69 -11.56 -5.46
N LEU A 84 3.97 -10.28 -5.23
CA LEU A 84 4.46 -9.37 -6.26
C LEU A 84 5.81 -9.80 -6.85
N GLU A 85 6.75 -10.28 -6.03
CA GLU A 85 8.05 -10.76 -6.51
C GLU A 85 7.90 -11.92 -7.50
N LYS A 86 7.05 -12.91 -7.20
CA LYS A 86 6.73 -14.02 -8.11
C LYS A 86 6.07 -13.54 -9.40
N PHE A 87 5.21 -12.54 -9.31
CA PHE A 87 4.59 -11.95 -10.50
C PHE A 87 5.62 -11.26 -11.39
N LEU A 88 6.56 -10.51 -10.82
CA LEU A 88 7.64 -9.89 -11.59
C LEU A 88 8.60 -10.92 -12.18
N ASP A 89 8.92 -11.99 -11.45
CA ASP A 89 9.69 -13.13 -11.97
C ASP A 89 9.00 -13.77 -13.17
N PHE A 90 7.70 -14.05 -13.03
CA PHE A 90 6.89 -14.64 -14.10
C PHE A 90 6.83 -13.73 -15.33
N SER A 91 6.63 -12.43 -15.11
CA SER A 91 6.54 -11.42 -16.16
C SER A 91 7.84 -11.31 -16.95
N ALA A 92 8.99 -11.34 -16.28
CA ALA A 92 10.30 -11.33 -16.92
C ALA A 92 10.50 -12.59 -17.79
N ALA A 93 10.28 -13.77 -17.19
CA ALA A 93 10.51 -15.07 -17.84
C ALA A 93 9.59 -15.32 -19.06
N ASN A 94 8.42 -14.68 -19.10
CA ASN A 94 7.44 -14.85 -20.17
C ASN A 94 7.25 -13.59 -21.02
N SER A 95 8.11 -12.58 -20.89
CA SER A 95 7.96 -11.29 -21.57
C SER A 95 7.79 -11.41 -23.09
N GLY A 96 8.54 -12.30 -23.75
CA GLY A 96 8.42 -12.58 -25.19
C GLY A 96 7.21 -13.44 -25.60
N ARG A 97 6.44 -13.94 -24.63
CA ARG A 97 5.21 -14.74 -24.83
C ARG A 97 3.94 -13.97 -24.46
N ILE A 98 4.08 -12.76 -23.94
CA ILE A 98 2.99 -11.88 -23.58
C ILE A 98 2.79 -10.87 -24.71
N VAL A 99 1.53 -10.65 -25.10
CA VAL A 99 1.16 -9.64 -26.09
C VAL A 99 1.02 -8.30 -25.38
N TRP A 100 1.98 -7.41 -25.64
CA TRP A 100 2.00 -6.06 -25.08
C TRP A 100 1.37 -5.07 -26.04
N LYS A 101 0.23 -4.48 -25.67
CA LYS A 101 -0.58 -3.62 -26.52
C LYS A 101 0.09 -2.28 -26.84
N ASN A 102 0.84 -1.74 -25.89
CA ASN A 102 1.54 -0.47 -26.06
C ASN A 102 2.99 -0.62 -26.55
N GLY A 103 3.48 -1.84 -26.75
CA GLY A 103 4.86 -2.13 -27.16
C GLY A 103 5.96 -1.67 -26.19
N GLN A 104 5.59 -1.19 -24.99
CA GLN A 104 6.53 -0.55 -24.05
C GLN A 104 7.12 -1.49 -23.01
N PHE A 105 6.54 -2.68 -22.83
CA PHE A 105 7.03 -3.62 -21.82
C PHE A 105 8.10 -4.54 -22.41
N SER A 106 9.23 -4.64 -21.71
CA SER A 106 10.38 -5.49 -22.07
C SER A 106 10.98 -6.13 -20.82
N GLU A 107 11.92 -7.06 -21.00
CA GLU A 107 12.70 -7.62 -19.89
C GLU A 107 13.39 -6.51 -19.06
N ALA A 108 13.83 -5.43 -19.70
CA ALA A 108 14.40 -4.27 -19.01
C ALA A 108 13.41 -3.57 -18.08
N VAL A 109 12.12 -3.52 -18.44
CA VAL A 109 11.05 -2.98 -17.57
C VAL A 109 10.83 -3.89 -16.36
N ALA A 110 10.82 -5.21 -16.57
CA ALA A 110 10.71 -6.16 -15.46
C ALA A 110 11.91 -6.07 -14.50
N PHE A 111 13.13 -5.90 -15.02
CA PHE A 111 14.33 -5.67 -14.22
C PHE A 111 14.30 -4.35 -13.44
N LYS A 112 13.85 -3.27 -14.09
CA LYS A 112 13.60 -1.97 -13.45
C LYS A 112 12.65 -2.11 -12.26
N HIS A 113 11.52 -2.81 -12.42
CA HIS A 113 10.55 -3.00 -11.33
C HIS A 113 11.10 -3.82 -10.16
N LYS A 114 11.86 -4.88 -10.44
CA LYS A 114 12.55 -5.65 -9.39
C LYS A 114 13.57 -4.80 -8.63
N SER A 115 14.35 -4.02 -9.36
CA SER A 115 15.35 -3.12 -8.77
C SER A 115 14.69 -2.04 -7.91
N ALA A 116 13.57 -1.49 -8.36
CA ALA A 116 12.79 -0.51 -7.60
C ALA A 116 12.19 -1.11 -6.32
N LEU A 117 11.72 -2.37 -6.32
CA LEU A 117 11.31 -3.01 -5.07
C LEU A 117 12.49 -3.30 -4.14
N ALA A 118 13.65 -3.65 -4.70
CA ALA A 118 14.85 -3.95 -3.92
C ALA A 118 15.36 -2.74 -3.13
N THR A 119 15.15 -1.51 -3.61
CA THR A 119 15.51 -0.30 -2.84
C THR A 119 14.66 -0.11 -1.57
N HIS A 120 13.59 -0.88 -1.41
CA HIS A 120 12.72 -0.87 -0.23
C HIS A 120 12.83 -2.15 0.62
N SER A 121 13.90 -2.95 0.46
CA SER A 121 14.06 -4.25 1.14
C SER A 121 13.82 -4.19 2.65
N ASP A 122 14.37 -3.17 3.31
CA ASP A 122 14.33 -3.05 4.76
C ASP A 122 12.91 -2.68 5.26
N ILE A 123 12.19 -1.89 4.46
CA ILE A 123 10.80 -1.52 4.70
C ILE A 123 9.90 -2.73 4.51
N ILE A 124 10.14 -3.52 3.46
CA ILE A 124 9.43 -4.79 3.20
C ILE A 124 9.66 -5.77 4.35
N ALA A 125 10.90 -5.89 4.84
CA ALA A 125 11.25 -6.74 5.97
C ALA A 125 10.52 -6.29 7.25
N SER A 126 10.47 -4.98 7.51
CA SER A 126 9.77 -4.41 8.67
C SER A 126 8.25 -4.64 8.60
N ILE A 127 7.63 -4.45 7.43
CA ILE A 127 6.20 -4.76 7.24
C ILE A 127 5.90 -6.24 7.49
N ARG A 128 6.72 -7.14 6.93
CA ARG A 128 6.58 -8.59 7.15
C ARG A 128 6.74 -8.95 8.63
N GLY A 129 7.77 -8.39 9.28
CA GLY A 129 8.05 -8.59 10.69
C GLY A 129 6.92 -8.14 11.60
N ARG A 130 6.44 -6.89 11.45
CA ARG A 130 5.29 -6.36 12.21
C ARG A 130 4.04 -7.22 11.99
N ARG A 131 3.71 -7.57 10.75
CA ARG A 131 2.55 -8.44 10.46
C ARG A 131 2.67 -9.79 11.15
N ASP A 132 3.80 -10.49 10.99
CA ASP A 132 3.96 -11.85 11.50
C ASP A 132 4.05 -11.87 13.02
N LYS A 133 4.89 -11.00 13.59
CA LYS A 133 5.25 -11.07 15.00
C LYS A 133 4.29 -10.34 15.92
N VAL A 134 3.75 -9.22 15.46
CA VAL A 134 2.91 -8.36 16.32
C VAL A 134 1.43 -8.64 16.06
N ILE A 135 1.03 -8.77 14.79
CA ILE A 135 -0.40 -8.89 14.44
C ILE A 135 -0.86 -10.35 14.43
N ALA A 136 -0.15 -11.22 13.70
CA ALA A 136 -0.61 -12.59 13.46
C ALA A 136 -0.31 -13.54 14.64
N HIS A 137 0.89 -13.49 15.20
CA HIS A 137 1.33 -14.45 16.21
C HIS A 137 1.37 -13.93 17.64
N LEU A 138 1.20 -12.61 17.86
CA LEU A 138 1.30 -11.97 19.18
C LEU A 138 2.52 -12.48 19.96
N ASP A 139 3.69 -12.41 19.30
CA ASP A 139 4.93 -12.97 19.83
C ASP A 139 5.20 -12.40 21.22
N ARG A 140 5.59 -13.29 22.15
CA ARG A 140 5.72 -13.01 23.57
C ARG A 140 6.55 -11.75 23.84
N LYS A 141 7.62 -11.53 23.07
CA LYS A 141 8.48 -10.36 23.23
C LYS A 141 7.64 -9.07 23.12
N TYR A 142 6.92 -8.91 22.03
CA TYR A 142 6.17 -7.68 21.73
C TYR A 142 4.85 -7.56 22.50
N PHE A 143 4.33 -8.67 23.03
CA PHE A 143 3.20 -8.62 23.96
C PHE A 143 3.57 -7.94 25.28
N PHE A 144 4.74 -8.26 25.84
CA PHE A 144 5.21 -7.67 27.10
C PHE A 144 5.98 -6.35 26.90
N ASP A 145 6.54 -6.14 25.72
CA ASP A 145 7.27 -4.93 25.36
C ASP A 145 6.83 -4.43 23.97
N PRO A 146 5.71 -3.68 23.89
CA PRO A 146 5.22 -3.16 22.62
C PRO A 146 6.17 -2.16 21.94
N GLU A 147 7.03 -1.47 22.70
CA GLU A 147 7.95 -0.46 22.17
C GLU A 147 9.10 -1.09 21.39
N ALA A 148 9.53 -2.30 21.76
CA ALA A 148 10.55 -3.06 21.04
C ALA A 148 10.22 -3.33 19.55
N VAL A 149 8.95 -3.21 19.15
CA VAL A 149 8.52 -3.30 17.74
C VAL A 149 9.14 -2.18 16.89
N GLU A 150 9.28 -0.99 17.46
CA GLU A 150 9.84 0.17 16.74
C GLU A 150 11.34 0.02 16.48
N ASP A 151 12.06 -0.67 17.38
CA ASP A 151 13.49 -0.96 17.24
C ASP A 151 13.76 -2.14 16.30
N ASP A 152 13.02 -3.25 16.47
CA ASP A 152 13.26 -4.48 15.70
C ASP A 152 12.72 -4.40 14.26
N PHE A 153 11.65 -3.63 14.06
CA PHE A 153 10.98 -3.48 12.76
C PHE A 153 10.68 -2.01 12.47
N PRO A 154 11.68 -1.12 12.37
CA PRO A 154 11.46 0.32 12.20
C PRO A 154 10.67 0.60 10.92
N LEU A 155 9.56 1.33 11.05
CA LEU A 155 8.67 1.62 9.93
C LEU A 155 8.13 3.03 10.02
N ALA A 156 8.84 3.96 9.38
CA ALA A 156 8.38 5.33 9.21
C ALA A 156 7.21 5.40 8.22
N ASP A 157 6.22 6.24 8.52
CA ASP A 157 5.02 6.42 7.70
C ASP A 157 5.35 6.75 6.24
N GLU A 158 6.35 7.61 6.01
CA GLU A 158 6.73 7.99 4.64
C GLU A 158 7.41 6.89 3.87
N ALA A 159 8.17 6.05 4.56
CA ALA A 159 8.80 4.91 3.92
C ALA A 159 7.74 3.90 3.48
N MET A 160 6.70 3.70 4.31
CA MET A 160 5.53 2.89 3.97
C MET A 160 4.73 3.50 2.80
N ILE A 161 4.49 4.81 2.82
CA ILE A 161 3.80 5.53 1.73
C ILE A 161 4.61 5.45 0.43
N ALA A 162 5.93 5.64 0.49
CA ALA A 162 6.80 5.56 -0.68
C ALA A 162 6.77 4.16 -1.31
N LEU A 163 6.90 3.11 -0.50
CA LEU A 163 6.79 1.72 -0.97
C LEU A 163 5.41 1.45 -1.61
N ALA A 164 4.33 1.91 -0.99
CA ALA A 164 2.98 1.75 -1.53
C ALA A 164 2.83 2.41 -2.91
N ASN A 165 3.34 3.64 -3.07
CA ASN A 165 3.34 4.35 -4.35
C ASN A 165 4.17 3.63 -5.42
N GLU A 166 5.33 3.07 -5.06
CA GLU A 166 6.17 2.30 -6.00
C GLU A 166 5.43 1.04 -6.48
N ILE A 167 4.77 0.31 -5.58
CA ILE A 167 3.95 -0.86 -5.95
C ILE A 167 2.80 -0.47 -6.89
N ILE A 168 2.08 0.61 -6.58
CA ILE A 168 0.98 1.12 -7.42
C ILE A 168 1.51 1.48 -8.82
N LYS A 169 2.66 2.16 -8.90
CA LYS A 169 3.30 2.55 -10.15
C LYS A 169 3.71 1.34 -10.99
N ILE A 170 4.38 0.35 -10.38
CA ILE A 170 4.76 -0.90 -11.04
C ILE A 170 3.50 -1.55 -11.64
N LEU A 171 2.44 -1.72 -10.85
CA LEU A 171 1.23 -2.41 -11.31
C LEU A 171 0.49 -1.66 -12.41
N HIS A 172 0.51 -0.31 -12.42
CA HIS A 172 0.02 0.44 -13.58
C HIS A 172 0.83 0.26 -14.84
N GLU A 173 2.16 0.26 -14.75
CA GLU A 173 3.00 0.04 -15.93
C GLU A 173 2.66 -1.33 -16.55
N HIS A 174 2.39 -2.33 -15.71
CA HIS A 174 1.90 -3.65 -16.14
C HIS A 174 0.46 -3.62 -16.72
N GLU A 175 -0.48 -2.92 -16.09
CA GLU A 175 -1.87 -2.78 -16.57
C GLU A 175 -1.93 -2.08 -17.93
N ARG A 176 -1.25 -0.94 -18.06
CA ARG A 176 -1.13 -0.19 -19.33
C ARG A 176 -0.43 -1.00 -20.41
N GLY A 177 0.43 -1.94 -20.03
CA GLY A 177 1.14 -2.83 -20.96
C GLY A 177 0.22 -3.77 -21.72
N VAL A 178 -0.87 -4.25 -21.10
CA VAL A 178 -1.74 -5.30 -21.68
C VAL A 178 -3.19 -4.87 -21.87
N SER A 179 -3.60 -3.72 -21.33
CA SER A 179 -4.97 -3.22 -21.40
C SER A 179 -5.04 -1.86 -22.07
N ASP A 180 -6.10 -1.67 -22.88
CA ASP A 180 -6.47 -0.36 -23.41
C ASP A 180 -7.39 0.40 -22.43
N SER A 181 -7.94 -0.30 -21.44
CA SER A 181 -8.70 0.29 -20.34
C SER A 181 -7.78 0.53 -19.15
N TRP A 182 -7.96 1.68 -18.50
CA TRP A 182 -7.17 2.08 -17.34
C TRP A 182 -8.06 2.07 -16.11
N SER A 183 -7.54 1.54 -14.99
CA SER A 183 -8.24 1.65 -13.72
C SER A 183 -8.22 3.11 -13.24
N PHE A 184 -9.39 3.66 -12.93
CA PHE A 184 -9.51 5.04 -12.42
C PHE A 184 -8.98 5.15 -10.99
N HIS A 185 -8.27 6.25 -10.72
CA HIS A 185 -7.77 6.60 -9.39
C HIS A 185 -8.80 7.38 -8.59
N LEU A 186 -9.40 6.73 -7.59
CA LEU A 186 -10.28 7.42 -6.63
C LEU A 186 -9.51 8.08 -5.48
N ALA A 187 -8.18 8.09 -5.51
CA ALA A 187 -7.34 8.65 -4.45
C ALA A 187 -7.72 10.09 -4.11
N GLU A 188 -7.86 10.94 -5.13
CA GLU A 188 -8.20 12.37 -4.97
C GLU A 188 -9.54 12.56 -4.25
N PHE A 189 -10.52 11.70 -4.52
CA PHE A 189 -11.82 11.76 -3.84
C PHE A 189 -11.68 11.53 -2.33
N TYR A 190 -10.89 10.54 -1.94
CA TYR A 190 -10.64 10.26 -0.52
C TYR A 190 -9.82 11.36 0.16
N GLN A 191 -8.83 11.93 -0.54
CA GLN A 191 -8.03 13.04 -0.02
C GLN A 191 -8.89 14.27 0.25
N ILE A 192 -9.72 14.69 -0.72
CA ILE A 192 -10.68 15.79 -0.56
C ILE A 192 -11.64 15.50 0.59
N GLY A 193 -12.09 14.24 0.73
CA GLY A 193 -12.95 13.81 1.83
C GLY A 193 -12.30 14.01 3.20
N VAL A 194 -11.04 13.60 3.38
CA VAL A 194 -10.30 13.79 4.63
C VAL A 194 -10.05 15.28 4.91
N ASP A 195 -9.66 16.06 3.90
CA ASP A 195 -9.49 17.51 3.99
C ASP A 195 -10.76 18.19 4.53
N ASN A 196 -11.91 17.87 3.93
CA ASN A 196 -13.20 18.43 4.32
C ASN A 196 -13.61 17.99 5.73
N MET A 197 -13.35 16.73 6.09
CA MET A 197 -13.61 16.20 7.43
C MET A 197 -12.82 16.98 8.48
N ILE A 198 -11.51 17.15 8.28
CA ILE A 198 -10.64 17.85 9.23
C ILE A 198 -11.05 19.33 9.36
N ARG A 199 -11.31 20.03 8.25
CA ARG A 199 -11.81 21.41 8.28
C ARG A 199 -13.11 21.56 9.06
N SER A 200 -14.04 20.62 8.87
CA SER A 200 -15.32 20.62 9.59
C SER A 200 -15.12 20.42 11.09
N LEU A 201 -14.21 19.54 11.49
CA LEU A 201 -13.86 19.34 12.90
C LEU A 201 -13.20 20.59 13.51
N GLU A 202 -12.32 21.26 12.76
CA GLU A 202 -11.69 22.52 13.17
C GLU A 202 -12.72 23.64 13.39
N ASP A 203 -13.73 23.75 12.51
CA ASP A 203 -14.81 24.72 12.66
C ASP A 203 -15.63 24.46 13.93
N ILE A 204 -15.98 23.19 14.19
CA ILE A 204 -16.70 22.78 15.40
C ILE A 204 -15.87 23.10 16.65
N ALA A 205 -14.58 22.77 16.66
CA ALA A 205 -13.69 23.03 17.79
C ALA A 205 -13.57 24.54 18.07
N ARG A 206 -13.48 25.37 17.03
CA ARG A 206 -13.44 26.84 17.15
C ARG A 206 -14.74 27.41 17.71
N GLN A 207 -15.90 26.91 17.27
CA GLN A 207 -17.19 27.36 17.79
C GLN A 207 -17.34 27.04 19.28
N LYS A 208 -16.94 25.83 19.71
CA LYS A 208 -16.94 25.46 21.13
C LYS A 208 -16.06 26.37 21.99
N LYS A 209 -14.88 26.76 21.50
CA LYS A 209 -13.98 27.69 22.21
C LYS A 209 -14.52 29.13 22.28
N ARG A 210 -15.39 29.54 21.35
CA ARG A 210 -15.99 30.89 21.33
C ARG A 210 -17.29 31.00 22.13
N GLY A 211 -17.96 29.87 22.36
CA GLY A 211 -19.19 29.80 23.16
C GLY A 211 -18.97 29.40 24.62
N ALA A 212 -17.72 29.17 25.03
CA ALA A 212 -17.29 28.94 26.42
C ALA A 212 -16.59 30.19 26.94
#